data_AF-I5BTL3-F1
#
_entry.id   AF-I5BTL3-F1
#
_cell.length_a   1.000
_cell.length_b   1.000
_cell.length_c   1.000
_cell.angle_alpha   90.00
_cell.angle_beta   90.00
_cell.angle_gamma   90.00
#
_symmetry.space_group_name_H-M   'P 1'
#
loop_
_entity.id
_entity.type
_entity.pdbx_description
1 polymer ?
#
loop_
_entity_poly.entity_id
_entity_poly.type
_entity_poly.pdbx_seq_one_letter_code
_entity_poly.pdbx_strand_id
1 'polypeptide(L)'
;MTVTLELLHTDAMLCVPLLVAGDLDDVAADWRAWSEALGLPMLMIEADGLARPLEESIGEVKANPPKHRRQGHAVRARRPRFLARRRCGSLGVRMVVGGAEIIARD
;
A
#
# COMPACT_ATOMS: atom_id res chain seq x y z
N MET A 1 32.54 21.92 1.90
CA MET A 1 32.45 20.44 1.86
C MET A 1 31.56 20.11 0.68
N THR A 2 32.00 19.25 -0.25
CA THR A 2 31.20 18.89 -1.43
C THR A 2 30.50 17.57 -1.18
N VAL A 3 29.21 17.51 -1.51
CA VAL A 3 28.37 16.32 -1.39
C VAL A 3 27.99 15.85 -2.79
N THR A 4 27.99 14.55 -3.03
CA THR A 4 27.53 13.93 -4.28
C THR A 4 26.18 13.26 -4.05
N LEU A 5 25.26 13.46 -4.99
CA LEU A 5 24.00 12.74 -5.05
C LEU A 5 24.05 11.77 -6.23
N GLU A 6 23.72 10.51 -5.99
CA GLU A 6 23.86 9.44 -6.98
C GLU A 6 22.62 8.53 -6.98
N LEU A 7 22.29 7.97 -8.14
CA LEU A 7 21.43 6.80 -8.25
C LEU A 7 22.26 5.56 -7.91
N LEU A 8 21.96 4.96 -6.77
CA LEU A 8 22.68 3.79 -6.28
C LEU A 8 22.14 2.52 -6.91
N HIS A 9 23.05 1.67 -7.39
CA HIS A 9 22.75 0.34 -7.90
C HIS A 9 23.61 -0.71 -7.17
N THR A 10 23.13 -1.96 -7.11
CA THR A 10 23.88 -3.07 -6.45
C THR A 10 25.23 -3.32 -7.13
N ASP A 11 25.28 -3.17 -8.44
CA ASP A 11 26.52 -3.10 -9.22
C ASP A 11 27.05 -1.66 -9.22
N ALA A 12 28.22 -1.46 -8.62
CA ALA A 12 28.86 -0.16 -8.49
C ALA A 12 29.19 0.51 -9.83
N MET A 13 29.38 -0.28 -10.91
CA MET A 13 29.65 0.26 -12.25
C MET A 13 28.41 0.89 -12.90
N LEU A 14 27.22 0.63 -12.35
CA LEU A 14 25.94 1.16 -12.82
C LEU A 14 25.41 2.29 -11.93
N CYS A 15 26.15 2.72 -10.91
CA CYS A 15 25.82 3.92 -10.16
C CYS A 15 25.99 5.16 -11.04
N VAL A 16 25.02 6.09 -10.95
CA VAL A 16 24.99 7.29 -11.82
C VAL A 16 24.99 8.54 -10.96
N PRO A 17 25.99 9.44 -11.08
CA PRO A 17 25.98 10.71 -10.38
C PRO A 17 24.94 11.64 -11.00
N LEU A 18 24.07 12.20 -10.15
CA LEU A 18 23.05 13.17 -10.53
C LEU A 18 23.53 14.60 -10.33
N LEU A 19 24.21 14.86 -9.20
CA LEU A 19 24.65 16.20 -8.81
C LEU A 19 25.90 16.14 -7.93
N VAL A 20 26.77 17.13 -8.08
CA VAL A 20 27.86 17.43 -7.15
C VAL A 20 27.74 18.89 -6.75
N ALA A 21 27.53 19.17 -5.47
CA ALA A 21 27.36 20.55 -4.99
C ALA A 21 28.05 20.78 -3.65
N GLY A 22 28.38 22.05 -3.40
CA GLY A 22 29.02 22.51 -2.16
C GLY A 22 28.04 22.98 -1.08
N ASP A 23 26.76 23.14 -1.44
CA ASP A 23 25.68 23.55 -0.56
C ASP A 23 24.74 22.37 -0.30
N LEU A 24 24.43 22.12 0.97
CA LEU A 24 23.61 21.02 1.40
C LEU A 24 22.12 21.28 1.11
N ASP A 25 21.69 22.54 1.14
CA ASP A 25 20.29 22.89 0.93
C ASP A 25 19.86 22.63 -0.52
N ASP A 26 20.74 22.97 -1.47
CA ASP A 26 20.55 22.68 -2.90
C ASP A 26 20.49 21.17 -3.16
N VAL A 27 21.43 20.40 -2.59
CA VAL A 27 21.44 18.93 -2.72
C VAL A 27 20.16 18.32 -2.15
N ALA A 28 19.68 18.82 -1.00
CA ALA A 28 18.46 18.31 -0.38
C ALA A 28 17.21 18.61 -1.21
N ALA A 29 17.17 19.77 -1.90
CA ALA A 29 16.08 20.11 -2.80
C ALA A 29 16.06 19.20 -4.04
N ASP A 30 17.20 19.05 -4.70
CA ASP A 30 17.33 18.20 -5.90
C ASP A 30 17.11 16.72 -5.57
N TRP A 31 17.59 16.25 -4.42
CA TRP A 31 17.39 14.88 -3.96
C TRP A 31 15.90 14.54 -3.79
N ARG A 32 15.12 15.44 -3.17
CA ARG A 32 13.67 15.29 -3.05
C ARG A 32 13.00 15.29 -4.41
N ALA A 33 13.38 16.21 -5.31
CA ALA A 33 12.80 16.31 -6.64
C ALA A 33 13.03 15.03 -7.46
N TRP A 34 14.24 14.46 -7.43
CA TRP A 34 14.55 13.20 -8.11
C TRP A 34 13.83 11.99 -7.49
N SER A 35 13.77 11.92 -6.17
CA SER A 35 13.05 10.86 -5.45
C SER A 35 11.56 10.85 -5.85
N GLU A 36 10.92 12.02 -5.90
CA GLU A 36 9.52 12.15 -6.31
C GLU A 36 9.33 11.81 -7.81
N ALA A 37 10.19 12.34 -8.68
CA ALA A 37 10.08 12.12 -10.12
C ALA A 37 10.27 10.65 -10.53
N LEU A 38 11.14 9.91 -9.82
CA LEU A 38 11.45 8.52 -10.12
C LEU A 38 10.68 7.51 -9.26
N GLY A 39 9.95 7.98 -8.23
CA GLY A 39 9.28 7.11 -7.26
C GLY A 39 10.27 6.27 -6.43
N LEU A 40 11.49 6.75 -6.22
CA LEU A 40 12.56 6.02 -5.52
C LEU A 40 12.74 6.51 -4.09
N PRO A 41 13.10 5.62 -3.13
CA PRO A 41 13.40 6.05 -1.77
C PRO A 41 14.69 6.86 -1.68
N MET A 42 14.72 7.81 -0.76
CA MET A 42 15.93 8.56 -0.41
C MET A 42 16.77 7.74 0.58
N LEU A 43 17.97 7.34 0.17
CA LEU A 43 18.92 6.58 0.99
C LEU A 43 20.16 7.40 1.37
N MET A 44 20.59 7.31 2.62
CA MET A 44 21.86 7.84 3.11
C MET A 44 22.87 6.70 3.27
N ILE A 45 24.09 6.90 2.79
CA ILE A 45 25.21 5.97 3.05
C ILE A 45 25.85 6.38 4.37
N GLU A 46 25.78 5.51 5.36
CA GLU A 46 26.40 5.76 6.67
C GLU A 46 27.89 5.37 6.67
N ALA A 47 28.58 5.62 7.79
CA ALA A 47 30.03 5.40 7.90
C ALA A 47 30.45 3.92 7.74
N ASP A 48 29.50 2.99 7.89
CA ASP A 48 29.68 1.56 7.63
C ASP A 48 29.50 1.18 6.15
N GLY A 49 29.20 2.14 5.27
CA GLY A 49 28.97 1.95 3.85
C GLY A 49 27.57 1.40 3.51
N LEU A 50 26.69 1.23 4.50
CA LEU A 50 25.34 0.74 4.26
C LEU A 50 24.39 1.89 3.91
N ALA A 51 23.62 1.68 2.83
CA ALA A 51 22.56 2.59 2.42
C ALA A 51 21.30 2.35 3.26
N ARG A 52 20.91 3.35 4.06
CA ARG A 52 19.71 3.29 4.91
C ARG A 52 18.69 4.34 4.47
N PRO A 53 17.39 4.02 4.47
CA PRO A 53 16.36 4.98 4.11
C PRO A 53 16.25 6.10 5.15
N LEU A 54 16.08 7.33 4.66
CA LEU A 54 15.91 8.50 5.53
C LEU A 54 14.54 8.53 6.22
N GLU A 55 13.52 7.96 5.58
CA GLU A 55 12.15 7.87 6.09
C GLU A 55 11.69 6.41 6.06
N GLU A 56 10.88 6.01 7.04
CA GLU A 56 10.21 4.70 7.01
C GLU A 56 9.14 4.70 5.91
N SER A 57 9.18 3.72 5.03
CA SER A 57 8.23 3.56 3.92
C SER A 57 7.76 2.11 3.79
N ILE A 58 6.47 1.92 3.47
CA ILE A 58 5.88 0.62 3.16
C ILE A 58 5.67 0.57 1.65
N GLY A 59 6.62 -0.05 0.94
CA GLY A 59 6.67 0.01 -0.52
C GLY A 59 6.88 1.45 -1.01
N GLU A 60 6.07 1.90 -1.97
CA GLU A 60 6.09 3.27 -2.49
C GLU A 60 5.39 4.29 -1.57
N VAL A 61 4.75 3.83 -0.49
CA VAL A 61 3.98 4.69 0.40
C VAL A 61 4.81 5.08 1.61
N LYS A 62 5.06 6.38 1.78
CA LYS A 62 5.65 6.93 3.01
C LYS A 62 4.83 6.54 4.23
N ALA A 63 5.48 5.93 5.23
CA ALA A 63 4.81 5.53 6.45
C ALA A 63 4.54 6.77 7.30
N ASN A 64 3.34 7.32 7.15
CA ASN A 64 2.88 8.37 8.04
C ASN A 64 2.44 7.79 9.38
N PRO A 65 2.53 8.55 10.49
CA PRO A 65 1.99 8.14 11.76
C PRO A 65 0.52 7.69 11.62
N PRO A 66 0.09 6.62 12.33
CA PRO A 66 -1.26 6.11 12.22
C PRO A 66 -2.28 7.19 12.56
N LYS A 67 -3.07 7.60 11.56
CA LYS A 67 -4.13 8.59 11.72
C LYS A 67 -5.43 7.89 12.05
N HIS A 68 -6.14 8.39 13.08
CA HIS A 68 -7.45 7.84 13.42
C HIS A 68 -8.38 7.89 12.21
N ARG A 69 -8.99 6.76 11.88
CA ARG A 69 -9.97 6.68 10.79
C ARG A 69 -11.09 7.66 11.11
N ARG A 70 -11.34 8.62 10.21
CA ARG A 70 -12.48 9.54 10.35
C ARG A 70 -13.73 8.69 10.58
N GLN A 71 -14.32 8.80 11.77
CA GLN A 71 -15.56 8.10 12.07
C GLN A 71 -16.62 8.69 11.13
N GLY A 72 -17.12 7.87 10.21
CA GLY A 72 -18.19 8.29 9.33
C GLY A 72 -19.41 8.68 10.18
N HIS A 73 -20.21 9.63 9.68
CA HIS A 73 -21.49 9.92 10.33
C HIS A 73 -22.32 8.64 10.40
N ALA A 74 -22.99 8.43 11.54
CA ALA A 74 -23.96 7.35 11.67
C ALA A 74 -24.92 7.41 10.48
N VAL A 75 -24.95 6.34 9.68
CA VAL A 75 -25.81 6.25 8.50
C VAL A 75 -27.25 6.06 8.97
N ARG A 76 -27.88 7.15 9.45
CA ARG A 76 -29.23 7.17 10.04
C ARG A 76 -30.32 6.70 9.06
N ALA A 77 -30.02 6.63 7.76
CA ALA A 77 -30.95 6.28 6.70
C ALA A 77 -30.88 4.82 6.21
N ARG A 78 -29.91 4.00 6.67
CA ARG A 78 -29.87 2.59 6.25
C ARG A 78 -30.80 1.76 7.13
N ARG A 79 -31.82 1.15 6.51
CA ARG A 79 -32.74 0.23 7.17
C ARG A 79 -31.94 -0.92 7.83
N PRO A 80 -32.14 -1.22 9.12
CA PRO A 80 -31.46 -2.32 9.81
C PRO A 80 -31.60 -3.64 9.06
N ARG A 81 -30.54 -4.47 9.04
CA ARG A 81 -30.45 -5.70 8.23
C ARG A 81 -31.61 -6.68 8.48
N PHE A 82 -32.17 -6.70 9.69
CA PHE A 82 -33.30 -7.57 10.03
C PHE A 82 -34.62 -7.16 9.34
N LEU A 83 -34.83 -5.86 9.04
CA LEU A 83 -35.98 -5.36 8.29
C LEU A 83 -35.82 -5.57 6.76
N ALA A 84 -34.64 -5.96 6.29
CA ALA A 84 -34.38 -6.29 4.90
C ALA A 84 -34.55 -7.80 4.60
N ARG A 85 -34.80 -8.65 5.60
CA ARG A 85 -35.11 -10.07 5.39
C ARG A 85 -36.47 -10.20 4.70
N ARG A 86 -36.45 -10.37 3.38
CA ARG A 86 -37.59 -10.92 2.64
C ARG A 86 -37.78 -12.37 3.11
N ARG A 87 -38.88 -12.68 3.78
CA ARG A 87 -39.30 -14.08 3.96
C ARG A 87 -39.75 -14.59 2.60
N CYS A 88 -39.28 -15.77 2.20
CA CYS A 88 -39.92 -16.48 1.10
C CYS A 88 -41.39 -16.73 1.49
N GLY A 89 -42.31 -16.49 0.55
CA GLY A 89 -43.70 -16.88 0.73
C GLY A 89 -43.80 -18.39 0.91
N SER A 90 -44.85 -18.86 1.58
CA SER A 90 -45.15 -20.29 1.61
C SER A 90 -45.83 -20.67 0.30
N LEU A 91 -45.52 -21.87 -0.23
CA LEU A 91 -46.13 -22.38 -1.46
C LEU A 91 -47.62 -22.74 -1.31
N GLY A 92 -48.19 -22.63 -0.10
CA GLY A 92 -49.57 -23.02 0.20
C GLY A 92 -49.84 -24.53 0.07
N VAL A 93 -48.83 -25.31 -0.30
CA VAL A 93 -48.90 -26.75 -0.53
C VAL A 93 -47.72 -27.45 0.11
N ARG A 94 -47.93 -28.72 0.49
CA ARG A 94 -46.87 -29.58 1.01
C ARG A 94 -46.02 -30.09 -0.16
N MET A 95 -44.80 -29.57 -0.29
CA MET A 95 -43.83 -30.12 -1.25
C MET A 95 -43.29 -31.46 -0.72
N VAL A 96 -43.52 -32.53 -1.48
CA VAL A 96 -42.94 -33.85 -1.23
C VAL A 96 -41.95 -34.12 -2.35
N VAL A 97 -40.66 -34.12 -2.03
CA VAL A 97 -39.59 -34.44 -2.99
C VAL A 97 -39.20 -35.90 -2.77
N GLY A 98 -39.44 -36.74 -3.78
CA GLY A 98 -38.92 -38.11 -3.84
C GLY A 98 -37.70 -38.17 -4.75
N GLY A 99 -36.76 -39.08 -4.46
CA GLY A 99 -35.60 -39.35 -5.30
C GLY A 99 -35.16 -40.79 -5.18
N ALA A 100 -34.69 -41.37 -6.28
CA ALA A 100 -34.00 -42.66 -6.31
C ALA A 100 -32.49 -42.41 -6.43
N GLU A 101 -31.67 -43.15 -5.68
CA GLU A 101 -30.21 -43.03 -5.72
C GLU A 101 -29.70 -43.43 -7.12
N ILE A 102 -28.96 -42.53 -7.78
CA ILE A 102 -28.52 -42.67 -9.18
C ILE A 102 -27.05 -43.09 -9.26
N ILE A 103 -26.32 -43.13 -8.14
CA ILE A 103 -24.92 -43.51 -8.09
C ILE A 103 -24.82 -44.83 -7.34
N ALA A 104 -24.40 -45.88 -8.04
CA ALA A 104 -24.07 -47.17 -7.42
C ALA A 104 -22.82 -46.98 -6.53
N ARG A 105 -22.93 -47.40 -5.27
CA ARG A 105 -21.77 -47.49 -4.38
C ARG A 105 -21.16 -48.88 -4.55
N ASP A 106 -20.19 -48.99 -5.46
CA ASP A 106 -19.15 -50.00 -5.44
C ASP A 106 -17.78 -49.30 -5.42
#